data_AF-A0A9E0B893-F1
#
_entry.id   AF-A0A9E0B893-F1
#
_cell.length_a   1.000
_cell.length_b   1.000
_cell.length_c   1.000
_cell.angle_alpha   90.00
_cell.angle_beta   90.00
_cell.angle_gamma   90.00
#
_symmetry.space_group_name_H-M   'P 1'
#
loop_
_entity.id
_entity.type
_entity.pdbx_description
1 polymer ?
#
loop_
_entity_poly.entity_id
_entity_poly.type
_entity_poly.pdbx_seq_one_letter_code
_entity_poly.pdbx_strand_id
1 'polypeptide(L)'
;MFFVELLFKIIKKDLTDKKRQTFKEFLQFGLVGVSNTIISYLLYVVTLLLVSKSGVKFDYIIANIVSWLLSVLWSFYWNNKFVFKKEEGEKRNIWAALFKTYVSYGFTGLILNNILSVLWVSVLHISKMLAPIINLVISIPINFFMNKLWAFGKK
;
A
#
# COMPACT_ATOMS: atom_id res chain seq x y z
N MET A 1 16.82 1.29 10.87
CA MET A 1 16.72 1.12 12.33
C MET A 1 17.10 2.40 13.07
N PHE A 2 18.20 3.06 12.69
CA PHE A 2 18.68 4.32 13.30
C PHE A 2 17.66 5.48 13.41
N PHE A 3 16.92 5.80 12.35
CA PHE A 3 15.95 6.92 12.37
C PHE A 3 14.78 6.73 13.34
N VAL A 4 14.34 5.48 13.50
CA VAL A 4 13.25 5.12 14.41
C VAL A 4 13.70 5.28 15.86
N GLU A 5 14.95 4.88 16.15
CA GLU A 5 15.57 5.07 17.46
C GLU A 5 15.76 6.54 17.82
N LEU A 6 16.17 7.37 16.86
CA LEU A 6 16.33 8.81 17.07
C LEU A 6 15.00 9.50 17.42
N LEU A 7 13.92 9.18 16.70
CA LEU A 7 12.59 9.73 16.97
C LEU A 7 12.03 9.26 18.32
N PHE A 8 12.23 8.00 18.69
CA PHE A 8 11.77 7.49 19.99
C PHE A 8 12.55 8.09 21.17
N LYS A 9 13.84 8.41 20.97
CA LYS A 9 14.65 9.10 21.98
C LYS A 9 14.15 10.52 22.27
N ILE A 10 13.56 11.18 21.27
CA ILE A 10 12.95 12.51 21.39
C ILE A 10 11.60 12.44 22.13
N ILE A 11 10.84 11.36 21.98
CA ILE A 11 9.46 11.27 22.50
C ILE A 11 9.37 10.89 24.00
N LYS A 12 10.47 10.51 24.68
CA LYS A 12 10.55 10.32 26.16
C LYS A 12 9.37 9.54 26.81
N LYS A 13 8.71 8.65 26.07
CA LYS A 13 7.57 7.86 26.55
C LYS A 13 7.91 6.39 26.38
N ASP A 14 7.96 5.64 27.49
CA ASP A 14 8.13 4.19 27.50
C ASP A 14 6.95 3.53 26.80
N LEU A 15 7.09 3.32 25.49
CA LEU A 15 6.14 2.59 24.68
C LEU A 15 6.50 1.10 24.76
N THR A 16 5.53 0.28 25.16
CA THR A 16 5.61 -1.19 25.12
C THR A 16 6.22 -1.66 23.79
N ASP A 17 7.10 -2.67 23.83
CA ASP A 17 7.82 -3.18 22.65
C ASP A 17 6.91 -3.46 21.44
N LYS A 18 5.68 -3.93 21.70
CA LYS A 18 4.66 -4.17 20.67
C LYS A 18 4.22 -2.90 19.92
N LYS A 19 4.10 -1.77 20.62
CA LYS A 19 3.75 -0.46 20.00
C LYS A 19 4.93 0.05 19.18
N ARG A 20 6.15 -0.06 19.70
CA ARG A 20 7.39 0.33 19.00
C ARG A 20 7.57 -0.46 17.70
N GLN A 21 7.36 -1.78 17.76
CA GLN A 21 7.41 -2.67 16.60
C GLN A 21 6.33 -2.32 15.57
N THR A 22 5.09 -2.10 16.00
CA THR A 22 3.98 -1.72 15.10
C THR A 22 4.26 -0.40 14.39
N PHE A 23 4.78 0.60 15.11
CA PHE A 23 5.11 1.89 14.51
C PHE A 23 6.25 1.77 13.49
N LYS A 24 7.26 0.96 13.79
CA LYS A 24 8.35 0.66 12.85
C LYS A 24 7.82 0.00 11.57
N GLU A 25 6.94 -0.99 11.70
CA GLU A 25 6.29 -1.63 10.55
C GLU A 25 5.47 -0.63 9.74
N PHE A 26 4.76 0.29 10.38
CA PHE A 26 4.01 1.35 9.70
C PHE A 26 4.93 2.27 8.88
N LEU A 27 6.07 2.69 9.44
CA LEU A 27 7.04 3.49 8.71
C LEU A 27 7.66 2.73 7.53
N GLN A 28 7.99 1.45 7.71
CA GLN A 28 8.51 0.63 6.61
C GLN A 28 7.45 0.39 5.53
N PHE A 29 6.19 0.19 5.92
CA PHE A 29 5.05 0.11 4.99
C PHE A 29 4.90 1.41 4.18
N GLY A 30 5.01 2.56 4.84
CA GLY A 30 5.03 3.87 4.17
C GLY A 30 6.15 3.99 3.15
N LEU A 31 7.38 3.58 3.50
CA LEU A 31 8.51 3.57 2.57
C LEU A 31 8.28 2.65 1.36
N VAL A 32 7.77 1.44 1.61
CA VAL A 32 7.38 0.51 0.54
C VAL A 32 6.28 1.12 -0.34
N GLY A 33 5.33 1.84 0.25
CA GLY A 33 4.28 2.56 -0.45
C GLY A 33 4.83 3.63 -1.40
N VAL A 34 5.79 4.44 -0.94
CA VAL A 34 6.46 5.45 -1.80
C VAL A 34 7.21 4.78 -2.95
N SER A 35 7.97 3.71 -2.67
CA SER A 35 8.64 2.95 -3.72
C SER A 35 7.65 2.32 -4.70
N ASN A 36 6.49 1.85 -4.21
CA ASN A 36 5.44 1.29 -5.03
C ASN A 36 4.84 2.32 -6.00
N THR A 37 4.61 3.56 -5.55
CA THR A 37 4.12 4.63 -6.42
C THR A 37 5.10 4.92 -7.56
N ILE A 38 6.40 5.01 -7.26
CA ILE A 38 7.43 5.24 -8.28
C ILE A 38 7.46 4.09 -9.29
N ILE A 39 7.51 2.85 -8.80
CA ILE A 39 7.55 1.66 -9.66
C ILE A 39 6.27 1.50 -10.47
N SER A 40 5.09 1.76 -9.89
CA SER A 40 3.83 1.75 -10.61
C SER A 40 3.82 2.75 -11.76
N TYR A 41 4.28 3.98 -11.53
CA TYR A 41 4.37 4.97 -12.59
C TYR A 41 5.35 4.55 -13.70
N LEU A 42 6.53 4.04 -13.33
CA LEU A 42 7.50 3.53 -14.30
C LEU A 42 6.93 2.37 -15.13
N LEU A 43 6.29 1.40 -14.48
CA LEU A 43 5.64 0.27 -15.16
C LEU A 43 4.56 0.75 -16.11
N TYR A 44 3.74 1.73 -15.69
CA TYR A 44 2.71 2.32 -16.55
C TYR A 44 3.34 2.94 -17.80
N VAL A 45 4.35 3.80 -17.65
CA VAL A 45 5.00 4.46 -18.79
C VAL A 45 5.66 3.46 -19.72
N VAL A 46 6.41 2.49 -19.18
CA VAL A 46 7.08 1.45 -19.99
C VAL A 46 6.06 0.61 -20.74
N THR A 47 4.99 0.14 -20.09
CA THR A 47 3.94 -0.63 -20.77
C THR A 47 3.21 0.21 -21.82
N LEU A 48 2.91 1.47 -21.53
CA LEU A 48 2.27 2.37 -22.49
C LEU A 48 3.14 2.58 -23.74
N LEU A 49 4.45 2.76 -23.59
CA LEU A 49 5.38 2.92 -24.72
C LEU A 49 5.51 1.63 -25.55
N LEU A 50 5.38 0.46 -24.94
CA LEU A 50 5.41 -0.83 -25.64
C LEU A 50 4.11 -1.09 -26.41
N VAL A 51 2.96 -0.78 -25.80
CA VAL A 51 1.63 -1.07 -26.37
C VAL A 51 1.16 0.02 -27.33
N SER A 52 1.53 1.28 -27.15
CA SER A 52 1.19 2.34 -28.11
C SER A 52 1.80 2.09 -29.49
N LYS A 53 2.97 1.43 -29.55
CA LYS A 53 3.62 1.01 -30.81
C LYS A 53 2.86 -0.07 -31.58
N SER A 54 1.96 -0.82 -30.93
CA SER A 54 1.17 -1.86 -31.60
C SER A 54 -0.16 -1.35 -32.17
N GLY A 55 -0.45 -0.04 -32.08
CA GLY A 55 -1.63 0.58 -32.70
C GLY A 55 -2.96 0.27 -32.00
N VAL A 56 -2.92 -0.26 -30.77
CA VAL A 56 -4.11 -0.63 -29.99
C VAL A 56 -4.73 0.62 -29.36
N LYS A 57 -6.02 0.87 -29.60
CA LYS A 57 -6.76 2.06 -29.07
C LYS A 57 -6.95 2.08 -27.55
N PHE A 58 -6.73 0.93 -26.87
CA PHE A 58 -6.91 0.76 -25.42
C PHE A 58 -5.56 0.57 -24.69
N ASP A 59 -4.48 1.06 -25.28
CA ASP A 59 -3.11 0.99 -24.74
C ASP A 59 -2.99 1.50 -23.29
N TYR A 60 -3.64 2.61 -22.96
CA TYR A 60 -3.64 3.18 -21.60
C TYR A 60 -4.39 2.31 -20.58
N ILE A 61 -5.45 1.61 -20.98
CA ILE A 61 -6.19 0.69 -20.09
C ILE A 61 -5.29 -0.51 -19.79
N ILE A 62 -4.66 -1.08 -20.82
CA ILE A 62 -3.74 -2.21 -20.69
C ILE A 62 -2.55 -1.80 -19.80
N ALA A 63 -1.96 -0.64 -20.04
CA ALA A 63 -0.87 -0.11 -19.22
C ALA A 63 -1.27 0.08 -17.77
N ASN A 64 -2.48 0.57 -17.49
CA ASN A 64 -3.00 0.69 -16.13
C ASN A 64 -3.18 -0.66 -15.44
N ILE A 65 -3.77 -1.65 -16.11
CA ILE A 65 -4.00 -2.98 -15.54
C ILE A 65 -2.66 -3.66 -15.23
N VAL A 66 -1.72 -3.65 -16.18
CA VAL A 66 -0.40 -4.27 -16.02
C VAL A 66 0.39 -3.57 -14.92
N SER A 67 0.42 -2.23 -14.92
CA SER A 67 1.07 -1.46 -13.86
C SER A 67 0.48 -1.78 -12.50
N TRP A 68 -0.85 -1.80 -12.38
CA TRP A 68 -1.52 -2.10 -11.12
C TRP A 68 -1.15 -3.49 -10.60
N LEU A 69 -1.25 -4.54 -11.44
CA LEU A 69 -0.90 -5.91 -11.06
C LEU A 69 0.54 -6.03 -10.58
N LEU A 70 1.49 -5.55 -11.39
CA LEU A 70 2.91 -5.64 -11.07
C LEU A 70 3.30 -4.77 -9.87
N SER A 71 2.66 -3.62 -9.67
CA SER A 71 2.85 -2.80 -8.48
C SER A 71 2.39 -3.52 -7.22
N VAL A 72 1.24 -4.21 -7.24
CA VAL A 72 0.78 -4.97 -6.08
C VAL A 72 1.73 -6.12 -5.77
N LEU A 73 2.29 -6.81 -6.79
CA LEU A 73 3.36 -7.80 -6.57
C LEU A 73 4.60 -7.19 -5.92
N TRP A 74 5.04 -6.04 -6.40
CA TRP A 74 6.18 -5.32 -5.85
C TRP A 74 5.94 -4.97 -4.38
N SER A 75 4.81 -4.34 -4.09
CA SER A 75 4.41 -4.01 -2.73
C SER A 75 4.34 -5.26 -1.84
N PHE A 76 3.74 -6.35 -2.32
CA PHE A 76 3.69 -7.62 -1.59
C PHE A 76 5.09 -8.17 -1.27
N TYR A 77 5.99 -8.18 -2.26
CA TYR A 77 7.35 -8.70 -2.09
C TYR A 77 8.10 -7.95 -0.98
N TRP A 78 8.09 -6.62 -1.04
CA TRP A 78 8.79 -5.79 -0.05
C TRP A 78 8.09 -5.82 1.30
N ASN A 79 6.75 -5.82 1.34
CA ASN A 79 6.01 -5.96 2.60
C ASN A 79 6.28 -7.30 3.27
N ASN A 80 6.27 -8.41 2.53
CA ASN A 80 6.54 -9.74 3.08
C ASN A 80 8.01 -9.90 3.53
N LYS A 81 8.96 -9.30 2.82
CA LYS A 81 10.40 -9.47 3.12
C LYS A 81 10.93 -8.49 4.17
N PHE A 82 10.49 -7.23 4.15
CA PHE A 82 11.07 -6.16 4.96
C PHE A 82 10.18 -5.64 6.08
N VAL A 83 8.86 -5.62 5.87
CA VAL A 83 7.90 -5.05 6.82
C VAL A 83 7.41 -6.13 7.79
N PHE A 84 6.80 -7.19 7.26
CA PHE A 84 6.17 -8.26 8.04
C PHE A 84 7.04 -9.52 8.07
N LYS A 85 8.24 -9.38 8.66
CA LYS A 85 9.17 -10.49 8.83
C LYS A 85 8.48 -11.66 9.55
N LYS A 86 8.65 -12.87 9.02
CA LYS A 86 8.19 -14.10 9.67
C LYS A 86 9.04 -14.36 10.91
N GLU A 87 8.43 -14.84 11.98
CA GLU A 87 9.20 -15.42 13.09
C GLU A 87 9.73 -16.80 12.71
N GLU A 88 10.86 -17.19 13.31
CA GLU A 88 11.46 -18.51 13.06
C GLU A 88 10.45 -19.61 13.38
N GLY A 89 10.16 -20.46 12.39
CA GLY A 89 9.18 -21.55 12.50
C GLY A 89 7.79 -21.25 11.92
N GLU A 90 7.46 -20.01 11.55
CA GLU A 90 6.14 -19.68 10.97
C GLU A 90 5.97 -20.13 9.51
N LYS A 91 5.07 -21.08 9.28
CA LYS A 91 4.63 -21.48 7.94
C LYS A 91 3.50 -20.56 7.44
N ARG A 92 3.86 -19.44 6.82
CA ARG A 92 2.89 -18.62 6.05
C ARG A 92 2.77 -19.10 4.61
N ASN A 93 1.54 -19.43 4.19
CA ASN A 93 1.22 -19.69 2.78
C ASN A 93 1.34 -18.39 1.97
N ILE A 94 2.37 -18.32 1.13
CA ILE A 94 2.72 -17.13 0.33
C ILE A 94 1.61 -16.81 -0.68
N TRP A 95 1.02 -17.82 -1.31
CA TRP A 95 -0.07 -17.65 -2.28
C TRP A 95 -1.32 -17.05 -1.64
N ALA A 96 -1.69 -17.54 -0.47
CA ALA A 96 -2.82 -16.99 0.28
C ALA A 96 -2.56 -15.53 0.72
N ALA A 97 -1.34 -15.22 1.17
CA ALA A 97 -0.97 -13.86 1.54
C ALA A 97 -0.96 -12.92 0.33
N LEU A 98 -0.49 -13.39 -0.82
CA LEU A 98 -0.49 -12.63 -2.07
C LEU A 98 -1.92 -12.31 -2.50
N PHE A 99 -2.80 -13.32 -2.54
CA PHE A 99 -4.21 -13.13 -2.89
C PHE A 99 -4.90 -12.12 -1.97
N LYS A 100 -4.72 -12.23 -0.66
CA LYS A 100 -5.26 -11.27 0.31
C LYS A 100 -4.70 -9.85 0.13
N THR A 101 -3.44 -9.74 -0.28
CA THR A 101 -2.82 -8.44 -0.57
C THR A 101 -3.51 -7.81 -1.78
N TYR A 102 -3.70 -8.56 -2.87
CA TYR A 102 -4.50 -8.10 -4.02
C TYR A 102 -5.90 -7.67 -3.64
N VAL A 103 -6.60 -8.46 -2.83
CA VAL A 103 -7.94 -8.10 -2.35
C VAL A 103 -7.90 -6.83 -1.51
N SER A 104 -6.89 -6.63 -0.65
CA SER A 104 -6.76 -5.41 0.15
C SER A 104 -6.51 -4.18 -0.73
N TYR A 105 -5.57 -4.24 -1.67
CA TYR A 105 -5.26 -3.13 -2.58
C TYR A 105 -6.43 -2.85 -3.55
N GLY A 106 -7.13 -3.88 -4.01
CA GLY A 106 -8.33 -3.73 -4.83
C GLY A 106 -9.48 -3.11 -4.05
N PHE A 107 -9.76 -3.60 -2.85
CA PHE A 107 -10.81 -3.06 -1.98
C PHE A 107 -10.54 -1.60 -1.59
N THR A 108 -9.31 -1.30 -1.13
CA THR A 108 -8.95 0.06 -0.73
C THR A 108 -8.90 1.02 -1.91
N GLY A 109 -8.38 0.58 -3.06
CA GLY A 109 -8.26 1.38 -4.27
C GLY A 109 -9.59 1.66 -4.96
N LEU A 110 -10.47 0.65 -5.06
CA LEU A 110 -11.72 0.75 -5.82
C LEU A 110 -12.93 1.08 -4.94
N ILE A 111 -13.09 0.43 -3.79
CA ILE A 111 -14.31 0.57 -2.99
C ILE A 111 -14.15 1.71 -2.00
N LEU A 112 -13.13 1.63 -1.12
CA LEU A 112 -12.94 2.59 -0.05
C LEU A 112 -12.69 4.01 -0.59
N ASN A 113 -11.82 4.15 -1.60
CA ASN A 113 -11.50 5.45 -2.20
C ASN A 113 -12.72 6.13 -2.82
N ASN A 114 -13.59 5.37 -3.49
CA ASN A 114 -14.82 5.92 -4.08
C ASN A 114 -15.85 6.30 -3.01
N ILE A 115 -16.07 5.45 -2.01
CA ILE A 115 -16.98 5.76 -0.89
C ILE A 115 -16.53 7.02 -0.15
N LEU A 116 -15.25 7.11 0.19
CA LEU A 116 -14.69 8.29 0.85
C LEU A 116 -14.81 9.53 -0.04
N SER A 117 -14.51 9.42 -1.34
CA SER A 117 -14.66 10.55 -2.27
C SER A 117 -16.09 11.09 -2.32
N VAL A 118 -17.09 10.22 -2.38
CA VAL A 118 -18.51 10.63 -2.34
C VAL A 118 -18.85 11.28 -1.00
N LEU A 119 -18.38 10.72 0.11
CA LEU A 119 -18.62 11.27 1.44
C LEU A 119 -18.01 12.69 1.57
N TRP A 120 -16.76 12.88 1.16
CA TRP A 120 -16.10 14.18 1.28
C TRP A 120 -16.71 15.22 0.34
N VAL A 121 -16.95 14.87 -0.92
CA VAL A 121 -17.38 15.83 -1.94
C VAL A 121 -18.88 16.07 -1.91
N SER A 122 -19.70 15.02 -1.80
CA SER A 122 -21.16 15.13 -1.91
C SER A 122 -21.86 15.38 -0.59
N VAL A 123 -21.33 14.86 0.53
CA VAL A 123 -21.95 15.04 1.86
C VAL A 123 -21.34 16.23 2.58
N LEU A 124 -20.01 16.29 2.64
CA LEU A 124 -19.27 17.30 3.39
C LEU A 124 -18.84 18.51 2.56
N HIS A 125 -19.16 18.55 1.26
CA HIS A 125 -18.87 19.66 0.36
C HIS A 125 -17.39 20.09 0.32
N ILE A 126 -16.48 19.16 0.59
CA ILE A 126 -15.05 19.39 0.52
C ILE A 126 -14.64 19.50 -0.95
N SER A 127 -13.70 20.41 -1.24
CA SER A 127 -13.15 20.60 -2.58
C SER A 127 -12.66 19.27 -3.19
N LYS A 128 -12.98 19.07 -4.48
CA LYS A 128 -12.50 17.94 -5.29
C LYS A 128 -10.97 17.85 -5.37
N MET A 129 -10.25 18.94 -5.07
CA MET A 129 -8.79 18.93 -5.00
C MET A 129 -8.26 18.41 -3.65
N LEU A 130 -9.00 18.62 -2.56
CA LEU A 130 -8.59 18.21 -1.21
C LEU A 130 -9.03 16.77 -0.88
N ALA A 131 -10.15 16.31 -1.43
CA ALA A 131 -10.68 14.97 -1.16
C ALA A 131 -9.67 13.83 -1.43
N PRO A 132 -8.89 13.83 -2.54
CA PRO A 132 -7.87 12.80 -2.77
C PRO A 132 -6.74 12.80 -1.74
N ILE A 133 -6.35 13.98 -1.22
CA ILE A 133 -5.33 14.09 -0.18
C ILE A 133 -5.84 13.48 1.13
N ILE A 134 -7.07 13.80 1.52
CA ILE A 134 -7.72 13.24 2.70
C ILE A 134 -7.88 11.71 2.55
N ASN A 135 -8.26 11.23 1.37
CA ASN A 135 -8.33 9.81 1.07
C ASN A 135 -6.98 9.12 1.27
N LEU A 136 -5.88 9.74 0.86
CA LEU A 136 -4.55 9.16 1.02
C LEU A 136 -4.16 9.05 2.50
N VAL A 137 -4.44 10.08 3.29
CA VAL A 137 -4.19 10.10 4.74
C VAL A 137 -4.96 9.00 5.47
N ILE A 138 -6.20 8.71 5.05
CA ILE A 138 -7.05 7.69 5.68
C ILE A 138 -6.76 6.28 5.13
N SER A 139 -6.53 6.16 3.83
CA SER A 139 -6.33 4.87 3.16
C SER A 139 -5.01 4.23 3.53
N ILE A 140 -3.93 5.00 3.77
CA ILE A 140 -2.62 4.45 4.14
C ILE A 140 -2.70 3.65 5.45
N PRO A 141 -3.21 4.20 6.58
CA PRO A 141 -3.39 3.44 7.81
C PRO A 141 -4.31 2.23 7.65
N ILE A 142 -5.44 2.37 6.95
CA ILE A 142 -6.38 1.26 6.73
C ILE A 142 -5.69 0.14 5.95
N ASN A 143 -5.00 0.47 4.87
CA ASN A 143 -4.29 -0.50 4.06
C ASN A 143 -3.15 -1.17 4.84
N PHE A 144 -2.45 -0.43 5.71
CA PHE A 144 -1.46 -0.99 6.62
C PHE A 144 -2.09 -2.03 7.57
N PHE A 145 -3.19 -1.68 8.25
CA PHE A 145 -3.84 -2.61 9.18
C PHE A 145 -4.47 -3.80 8.47
N MET A 146 -5.06 -3.63 7.29
CA MET A 146 -5.55 -4.75 6.47
C MET A 146 -4.41 -5.70 6.10
N ASN A 147 -3.30 -5.17 5.61
CA ASN A 147 -2.14 -6.00 5.28
C ASN A 147 -1.57 -6.68 6.53
N LYS A 148 -1.38 -5.95 7.62
CA LYS A 148 -0.82 -6.48 8.86
C LYS A 148 -1.69 -7.56 9.50
N LEU A 149 -2.99 -7.32 9.64
CA LEU A 149 -3.90 -8.20 10.39
C LEU A 149 -4.47 -9.31 9.53
N TRP A 150 -4.73 -9.07 8.24
CA TRP A 150 -5.43 -10.03 7.40
C TRP A 150 -4.49 -10.74 6.41
N ALA A 151 -3.68 -9.99 5.65
CA ALA A 151 -2.77 -10.56 4.66
C ALA A 151 -1.56 -11.26 5.31
N PHE A 152 -1.01 -10.63 6.34
CA PHE A 152 0.17 -11.06 7.10
C PHE A 152 -0.14 -11.34 8.56
N GLY A 153 -1.43 -11.48 8.93
CA GLY A 153 -1.80 -11.93 10.26
C GLY A 153 -1.23 -13.31 10.56
N LYS A 154 -0.75 -13.50 11.80
CA LYS A 154 -0.40 -14.82 12.32
C LYS A 154 -1.70 -15.60 12.54
N LYS A 155 -1.76 -16.83 12.05
CA LYS A 155 -2.79 -17.81 12.44
C LYS A 155 -2.16 -18.80 13.38
#